data_AF-A0A9W7G5R9-F1
#
_entry.id   AF-A0A9W7G5R9-F1
#
_cell.length_a   1.000
_cell.length_b   1.000
_cell.length_c   1.000
_cell.angle_alpha   90.00
_cell.angle_beta   90.00
_cell.angle_gamma   90.00
#
_symmetry.space_group_name_H-M   'P 1'
#
loop_
_entity.id
_entity.type
_entity.pdbx_description
1 polymer ?
#
loop_
_entity_poly.entity_id
_entity_poly.type
_entity_poly.pdbx_seq_one_letter_code
_entity_poly.pdbx_strand_id
1 'polypeptide(L)'
;MSSEKSYLRSHAYHHLLLISFVTLIIIVVPLALNVSSLDGREVWGDVTEDLICAPDQNGCSALNLNEHYCERIVWSRFLRTPYNAMSNMAFVISSMITLSTVSLHYRWMDHQRPRVPPQNHLQRCDLLNKMYALLLAVGGLGSFVCHSAITYFSAQLDRAGIWMILTPVLAMTLLRWVPMTYGEAKGSCFYHGWIVFWYVLLPGGLSAFHLIDPTNALATPLLYIGIPIIVGGCISLAAVRFCLGKCGYIRETQSNYKLAAAAIVTAGVGFLFQVPERVGACDAGSGLVWKLTHAYWHILISLACFFNHRFCFFERLYVPDFGEKAGINASDRDSDQDSDNSLEMRKVDMEEENSAALSVKNIDVII
;
A
#
# COMPACT_ATOMS: atom_id res chain seq x y z
N MET A 1 35.66 8.55 -2.91
CA MET A 1 35.00 7.95 -4.10
C MET A 1 33.71 7.16 -3.82
N SER A 2 33.39 6.74 -2.57
CA SER A 2 32.15 5.98 -2.29
C SER A 2 30.88 6.85 -2.20
N SER A 3 30.97 8.11 -1.74
CA SER A 3 29.80 9.00 -1.59
C SER A 3 29.25 9.50 -2.94
N GLU A 4 30.14 9.74 -3.91
CA GLU A 4 29.77 10.27 -5.24
C GLU A 4 29.00 9.24 -6.07
N LYS A 5 29.37 7.95 -5.99
CA LYS A 5 28.62 6.84 -6.61
C LYS A 5 27.26 6.61 -5.94
N SER A 6 27.12 6.93 -4.66
CA SER A 6 25.84 6.86 -3.94
C SER A 6 24.89 7.99 -4.38
N TYR A 7 25.42 9.20 -4.53
CA TYR A 7 24.66 10.37 -4.99
C TYR A 7 24.12 10.20 -6.42
N LEU A 8 24.96 9.75 -7.35
CA LEU A 8 24.56 9.50 -8.75
C LEU A 8 23.47 8.42 -8.89
N ARG A 9 23.48 7.39 -8.02
CA ARG A 9 22.44 6.34 -8.03
C ARG A 9 21.10 6.82 -7.46
N SER A 10 21.13 7.71 -6.46
CA SER A 10 19.92 8.35 -5.95
C SER A 10 19.25 9.25 -7.00
N HIS A 11 20.04 9.99 -7.78
CA HIS A 11 19.52 10.79 -8.89
C HIS A 11 18.92 9.94 -10.01
N ALA A 12 19.62 8.88 -10.42
CA ALA A 12 19.10 7.92 -11.40
C ALA A 12 17.77 7.28 -10.95
N TYR A 13 17.61 7.04 -9.65
CA TYR A 13 16.37 6.52 -9.06
C TYR A 13 15.18 7.48 -9.21
N HIS A 14 15.38 8.78 -8.95
CA HIS A 14 14.33 9.78 -9.15
C HIS A 14 13.98 9.94 -10.63
N HIS A 15 14.97 9.90 -11.53
CA HIS A 15 14.74 9.94 -12.97
C HIS A 15 13.99 8.70 -13.48
N LEU A 16 14.30 7.49 -12.99
CA LEU A 16 13.60 6.29 -13.41
C LEU A 16 12.13 6.31 -12.97
N LEU A 17 11.86 6.77 -11.74
CA LEU A 17 10.49 6.95 -11.25
C LEU A 17 9.72 7.98 -12.06
N LEU A 18 10.36 9.11 -12.36
CA LEU A 18 9.77 10.16 -13.19
C LEU A 18 9.49 9.65 -14.60
N ILE A 19 10.40 8.90 -15.21
CA ILE A 19 10.23 8.32 -16.54
C ILE A 19 9.12 7.26 -16.52
N SER A 20 9.08 6.36 -15.54
CA SER A 20 7.99 5.39 -15.43
C SER A 20 6.64 6.08 -15.24
N PHE A 21 6.57 7.15 -14.46
CA PHE A 21 5.35 7.95 -14.28
C PHE A 21 4.92 8.67 -15.56
N VAL A 22 5.86 9.33 -16.25
CA VAL A 22 5.61 10.05 -17.51
C VAL A 22 5.21 9.10 -18.63
N THR A 23 5.92 7.99 -18.81
CA THR A 23 5.60 6.97 -19.81
C THR A 23 4.24 6.33 -19.55
N LEU A 24 3.87 6.10 -18.28
CA LEU A 24 2.57 5.55 -17.92
C LEU A 24 1.43 6.55 -18.18
N ILE A 25 1.61 7.84 -17.89
CA ILE A 25 0.66 8.90 -18.29
C ILE A 25 0.52 8.94 -19.82
N ILE A 26 1.63 8.87 -20.55
CA ILE A 26 1.64 8.91 -22.03
C ILE A 26 1.01 7.66 -22.64
N ILE A 27 0.95 6.52 -21.96
CA ILE A 27 0.30 5.30 -22.48
C ILE A 27 -1.15 5.22 -22.03
N VAL A 28 -1.42 5.45 -20.75
CA VAL A 28 -2.76 5.31 -20.16
C VAL A 28 -3.70 6.38 -20.70
N VAL A 29 -3.25 7.62 -20.89
CA VAL A 29 -4.11 8.70 -21.40
C VAL A 29 -4.57 8.44 -22.84
N PRO A 30 -3.70 8.11 -23.83
CA PRO A 30 -4.16 7.75 -25.16
C PRO A 30 -4.96 6.46 -25.22
N LEU A 31 -4.59 5.44 -24.44
CA LEU A 31 -5.35 4.19 -24.38
C LEU A 31 -6.76 4.45 -23.83
N ALA A 32 -6.88 5.28 -22.81
CA ALA A 32 -8.16 5.74 -22.28
C ALA A 32 -8.99 6.54 -23.27
N LEU A 33 -8.35 7.44 -24.02
CA LEU A 33 -9.02 8.20 -25.06
C LEU A 33 -9.54 7.27 -26.17
N ASN A 34 -8.78 6.25 -26.55
CA ASN A 34 -9.17 5.28 -27.58
C ASN A 34 -10.21 4.27 -27.08
N VAL A 35 -10.15 3.90 -25.80
CA VAL A 35 -11.14 3.03 -25.14
C VAL A 35 -12.44 3.79 -24.91
N SER A 36 -12.40 5.12 -24.71
CA SER A 36 -13.59 5.96 -24.55
C SER A 36 -14.46 6.06 -25.82
N SER A 37 -13.91 5.71 -26.99
CA SER A 37 -14.64 5.64 -28.26
C SER A 37 -15.27 4.29 -28.56
N LEU A 38 -15.06 3.26 -27.73
CA LEU A 38 -15.76 1.98 -27.88
C LEU A 38 -17.25 2.16 -27.56
N ASP A 39 -18.11 1.52 -28.35
CA ASP A 39 -19.56 1.53 -28.12
C ASP A 39 -19.86 0.85 -26.78
N GLY A 40 -20.46 1.60 -25.86
CA GLY A 40 -20.82 1.09 -24.55
C GLY A 40 -21.84 -0.05 -24.60
N ARG A 41 -22.68 -0.13 -25.64
CA ARG A 41 -23.68 -1.19 -25.80
C ARG A 41 -23.06 -2.55 -26.05
N GLU A 42 -21.97 -2.62 -26.81
CA GLU A 42 -21.31 -3.90 -27.12
C GLU A 42 -20.60 -4.48 -25.88
N VAL A 43 -20.09 -3.62 -25.00
CA VAL A 43 -19.29 -4.05 -23.85
C VAL A 43 -20.14 -4.28 -22.61
N TRP A 44 -21.10 -3.39 -22.35
CA TRP A 44 -21.95 -3.46 -21.16
C TRP A 44 -23.31 -4.09 -21.44
N GLY A 45 -23.68 -4.38 -22.69
CA GLY A 45 -25.00 -4.91 -23.05
C GLY A 45 -26.17 -3.96 -22.74
N ASP A 46 -27.38 -4.49 -22.77
CA ASP A 46 -28.62 -3.80 -22.35
C ASP A 46 -28.77 -3.70 -20.81
N VAL A 47 -27.66 -3.82 -20.07
CA VAL A 47 -27.59 -3.69 -18.58
C VAL A 47 -27.99 -2.28 -18.10
N THR A 48 -28.48 -1.43 -18.99
CA THR A 48 -29.34 -0.30 -18.67
C THR A 48 -30.62 -0.69 -17.91
N GLU A 49 -31.10 -1.95 -17.98
CA GLU A 49 -32.29 -2.37 -17.21
C GLU A 49 -32.01 -2.64 -15.72
N ASP A 50 -30.76 -2.97 -15.34
CA ASP A 50 -30.26 -3.02 -13.95
C ASP A 50 -29.70 -1.66 -13.48
N LEU A 51 -30.26 -0.56 -14.00
CA LEU A 51 -30.06 0.79 -13.45
C LEU A 51 -30.22 0.73 -11.93
N ILE A 52 -29.45 1.52 -11.18
CA ILE A 52 -29.36 1.52 -9.71
C ILE A 52 -30.75 1.64 -9.06
N CYS A 53 -31.46 0.53 -8.98
CA CYS A 53 -32.78 0.37 -8.43
C CYS A 53 -32.65 -0.83 -7.50
N ALA A 54 -32.77 -0.57 -6.21
CA ALA A 54 -32.93 -1.65 -5.27
C ALA A 54 -34.26 -2.37 -5.60
N PRO A 55 -34.30 -3.71 -5.63
CA PRO A 55 -35.46 -4.48 -6.09
C PRO A 55 -36.73 -4.30 -5.24
N ASP A 56 -36.67 -3.54 -4.15
CA ASP A 56 -37.71 -3.30 -3.17
C ASP A 56 -38.29 -1.87 -3.18
N GLN A 57 -37.79 -0.96 -4.03
CA GLN A 57 -38.37 0.38 -4.17
C GLN A 57 -39.26 0.47 -5.42
N ASN A 58 -40.57 0.67 -5.23
CA ASN A 58 -41.63 0.84 -6.26
C ASN A 58 -41.50 2.15 -7.07
N GLY A 59 -40.30 2.40 -7.57
CA GLY A 59 -39.89 3.56 -8.31
C GLY A 59 -38.38 3.45 -8.45
N CYS A 60 -37.92 3.11 -9.65
CA CYS A 60 -36.56 3.38 -10.10
C CYS A 60 -36.35 4.91 -10.06
N SER A 61 -36.24 5.48 -8.87
CA SER A 61 -35.41 6.67 -8.70
C SER A 61 -34.02 6.13 -8.95
N ALA A 62 -33.63 6.09 -10.23
CA ALA A 62 -32.23 6.00 -10.60
C ALA A 62 -31.57 7.01 -9.70
N LEU A 63 -30.86 6.51 -8.66
CA LEU A 63 -30.10 7.32 -7.72
C LEU A 63 -29.48 8.37 -8.60
N ASN A 64 -29.84 9.64 -8.43
CA ASN A 64 -29.69 10.65 -9.46
C ASN A 64 -28.17 10.90 -9.58
N LEU A 65 -27.47 10.02 -10.29
CA LEU A 65 -26.01 9.90 -10.30
C LEU A 65 -25.40 11.15 -10.91
N ASN A 66 -26.17 11.81 -11.79
CA ASN A 66 -25.88 13.14 -12.29
C ASN A 66 -25.87 14.20 -11.18
N GLU A 67 -26.70 14.07 -10.13
CA GLU A 67 -26.66 14.94 -8.95
C GLU A 67 -25.43 14.63 -8.08
N HIS A 68 -25.07 13.35 -7.91
CA HIS A 68 -23.99 12.95 -7.00
C HIS A 68 -22.56 13.17 -7.50
N TYR A 69 -22.31 13.14 -8.81
CA TYR A 69 -20.95 13.27 -9.35
C TYR A 69 -20.70 14.55 -10.14
N CYS A 70 -21.75 15.31 -10.49
CA CYS A 70 -21.76 16.47 -11.40
C CYS A 70 -21.18 16.24 -12.82
N GLU A 71 -20.45 15.15 -13.05
CA GLU A 71 -19.96 14.72 -14.35
C GLU A 71 -21.14 14.18 -15.17
N ARG A 72 -21.25 14.63 -16.43
CA ARG A 72 -22.28 14.17 -17.35
C ARG A 72 -22.07 12.70 -17.70
N ILE A 73 -23.10 11.88 -17.46
CA ILE A 73 -23.12 10.48 -17.87
C ILE A 73 -23.35 10.36 -19.38
N VAL A 74 -22.49 9.61 -20.07
CA VAL A 74 -22.59 9.33 -21.51
C VAL A 74 -22.83 7.83 -21.76
N TRP A 75 -24.10 7.43 -21.78
CA TRP A 75 -24.53 6.03 -21.89
C TRP A 75 -24.07 5.30 -23.16
N SER A 76 -23.79 6.05 -24.23
CA SER A 76 -23.34 5.48 -25.51
C SER A 76 -21.85 5.10 -25.53
N ARG A 77 -21.10 5.41 -24.48
CA ARG A 77 -19.65 5.17 -24.42
C ARG A 77 -19.32 4.05 -23.44
N PHE A 78 -18.20 3.37 -23.68
CA PHE A 78 -17.62 2.45 -22.72
C PHE A 78 -17.33 3.12 -21.37
N LEU A 79 -16.78 4.34 -21.38
CA LEU A 79 -16.61 5.14 -20.16
C LEU A 79 -17.83 6.05 -19.97
N ARG A 80 -18.77 5.64 -19.11
CA ARG A 80 -19.98 6.42 -18.84
C ARG A 80 -19.69 7.74 -18.09
N THR A 81 -18.72 7.74 -17.17
CA THR A 81 -18.13 8.95 -16.56
C THR A 81 -16.61 8.99 -16.81
N PRO A 82 -16.16 9.46 -17.99
CA PRO A 82 -14.76 9.38 -18.42
C PRO A 82 -13.74 9.92 -17.42
N TYR A 83 -13.99 11.06 -16.79
CA TYR A 83 -13.02 11.69 -15.89
C TYR A 83 -12.97 10.96 -14.54
N ASN A 84 -14.12 10.62 -13.97
CA ASN A 84 -14.19 9.83 -12.74
C ASN A 84 -13.63 8.41 -12.93
N ALA A 85 -13.90 7.77 -14.07
CA ALA A 85 -13.30 6.48 -14.40
C ALA A 85 -11.78 6.62 -14.53
N MET A 86 -11.29 7.53 -15.37
CA MET A 86 -9.87 7.61 -15.66
C MET A 86 -9.01 8.10 -14.50
N SER A 87 -9.54 8.96 -13.65
CA SER A 87 -8.83 9.40 -12.45
C SER A 87 -8.53 8.24 -11.48
N ASN A 88 -9.28 7.14 -11.51
CA ASN A 88 -8.98 5.94 -10.74
C ASN A 88 -7.72 5.20 -11.18
N MET A 89 -7.22 5.45 -12.39
CA MET A 89 -5.89 4.97 -12.80
C MET A 89 -4.78 5.53 -11.91
N ALA A 90 -5.01 6.64 -11.19
CA ALA A 90 -4.07 7.13 -10.19
C ALA A 90 -3.75 6.08 -9.12
N PHE A 91 -4.69 5.23 -8.71
CA PHE A 91 -4.44 4.16 -7.74
C PHE A 91 -3.57 3.04 -8.33
N VAL A 92 -3.83 2.65 -9.58
CA VAL A 92 -3.03 1.66 -10.32
C VAL A 92 -1.60 2.17 -10.53
N ILE A 93 -1.47 3.45 -10.93
CA ILE A 93 -0.18 4.12 -11.07
C ILE A 93 0.58 4.13 -9.74
N SER A 94 -0.06 4.56 -8.64
CA SER A 94 0.54 4.56 -7.30
C SER A 94 0.98 3.16 -6.86
N SER A 95 0.21 2.12 -7.21
CA SER A 95 0.57 0.72 -6.98
C SER A 95 1.83 0.33 -7.75
N MET A 96 1.90 0.61 -9.05
CA MET A 96 3.07 0.31 -9.88
C MET A 96 4.33 1.02 -9.35
N ILE A 97 4.22 2.31 -9.02
CA ILE A 97 5.32 3.08 -8.42
C ILE A 97 5.75 2.43 -7.10
N THR A 98 4.81 2.03 -6.26
CA THR A 98 5.10 1.37 -4.98
C THR A 98 5.86 0.07 -5.21
N LEU A 99 5.40 -0.81 -6.10
CA LEU A 99 6.11 -2.05 -6.45
C LEU A 99 7.52 -1.78 -6.98
N SER A 100 7.66 -0.89 -7.97
CA SER A 100 8.96 -0.57 -8.56
C SER A 100 9.95 -0.04 -7.52
N THR A 101 9.51 0.90 -6.69
CA THR A 101 10.38 1.47 -5.64
C THR A 101 10.80 0.46 -4.59
N VAL A 102 9.89 -0.42 -4.19
CA VAL A 102 10.15 -1.46 -3.21
C VAL A 102 11.11 -2.48 -3.79
N SER A 103 10.88 -2.98 -5.00
CA SER A 103 11.79 -3.91 -5.68
C SER A 103 13.19 -3.32 -5.86
N LEU A 104 13.29 -2.05 -6.25
CA LEU A 104 14.58 -1.37 -6.36
C LEU A 104 15.25 -1.19 -4.99
N HIS A 105 14.49 -0.83 -3.95
CA HIS A 105 15.01 -0.72 -2.60
C HIS A 105 15.54 -2.06 -2.08
N TYR A 106 14.81 -3.15 -2.31
CA TYR A 106 15.26 -4.49 -1.93
C TYR A 106 16.53 -4.90 -2.67
N ARG A 107 16.62 -4.68 -3.98
CA ARG A 107 17.87 -4.93 -4.74
C ARG A 107 19.04 -4.12 -4.21
N TRP A 108 18.80 -2.84 -3.90
CA TRP A 108 19.82 -1.99 -3.30
C TRP A 108 20.25 -2.50 -1.93
N MET A 109 19.29 -2.88 -1.09
CA MET A 109 19.57 -3.47 0.21
C MET A 109 20.28 -4.81 0.07
N ASP A 110 19.93 -5.70 -0.85
CA ASP A 110 20.61 -6.99 -1.03
C ASP A 110 22.11 -6.79 -1.34
N HIS A 111 22.45 -5.73 -2.09
CA HIS A 111 23.84 -5.33 -2.31
C HIS A 111 24.53 -4.69 -1.09
N GLN A 112 23.78 -4.18 -0.12
CA GLN A 112 24.29 -3.51 1.10
C GLN A 112 24.07 -4.33 2.39
N ARG A 113 23.30 -5.43 2.33
CA ARG A 113 22.77 -6.22 3.45
C ARG A 113 23.84 -6.73 4.42
N PRO A 114 25.07 -7.06 4.00
CA PRO A 114 26.11 -7.42 4.95
C PRO A 114 26.42 -6.28 5.95
N ARG A 115 25.99 -5.04 5.68
CA ARG A 115 26.38 -3.84 6.43
C ARG A 115 25.21 -3.10 7.08
N VAL A 116 23.98 -3.24 6.57
CA VAL A 116 22.84 -2.45 7.06
C VAL A 116 21.60 -3.36 7.23
N PRO A 117 21.17 -3.64 8.46
CA PRO A 117 19.93 -4.39 8.70
C PRO A 117 18.70 -3.53 8.34
N PRO A 118 17.55 -4.17 8.02
CA PRO A 118 16.29 -3.45 7.81
C PRO A 118 15.93 -2.64 9.06
N GLN A 119 15.40 -1.43 8.84
CA GLN A 119 15.13 -0.46 9.91
C GLN A 119 13.67 -0.47 10.38
N ASN A 120 12.77 -1.12 9.64
CA ASN A 120 11.36 -1.27 10.00
C ASN A 120 10.74 -2.52 9.36
N HIS A 121 9.49 -2.83 9.75
CA HIS A 121 8.73 -3.99 9.29
C HIS A 121 8.53 -4.01 7.76
N LEU A 122 8.29 -2.86 7.13
CA LEU A 122 8.06 -2.76 5.68
C LEU A 122 9.35 -2.95 4.87
N GLN A 123 10.51 -2.61 5.43
CA GLN A 123 11.80 -2.94 4.81
C GLN A 123 12.19 -4.39 5.02
N ARG A 124 11.65 -5.04 6.05
CA ARG A 124 11.95 -6.44 6.36
C ARG A 124 11.12 -7.44 5.56
N CYS A 125 9.82 -7.18 5.38
CA CYS A 125 8.92 -8.09 4.70
C CYS A 125 8.43 -7.46 3.38
N ASP A 126 8.96 -7.94 2.27
CA ASP A 126 8.65 -7.44 0.93
C ASP A 126 7.19 -7.73 0.56
N LEU A 127 6.67 -8.86 1.03
CA LEU A 127 5.31 -9.32 0.79
C LEU A 127 4.26 -8.31 1.30
N LEU A 128 4.49 -7.63 2.44
CA LEU A 128 3.59 -6.58 2.93
C LEU A 128 3.38 -5.48 1.89
N ASN A 129 4.47 -5.03 1.26
CA ASN A 129 4.41 -3.98 0.26
C ASN A 129 3.78 -4.45 -1.05
N LYS A 130 4.08 -5.69 -1.47
CA LYS A 130 3.49 -6.30 -2.67
C LYS A 130 1.98 -6.44 -2.53
N MET A 131 1.53 -6.94 -1.38
CA MET A 131 0.11 -7.07 -1.06
C MET A 131 -0.58 -5.71 -0.97
N TYR A 132 0.05 -4.71 -0.33
CA TYR A 132 -0.49 -3.35 -0.30
C TYR A 132 -0.69 -2.78 -1.70
N ALA A 133 0.33 -2.86 -2.55
CA ALA A 133 0.24 -2.35 -3.92
C ALA A 133 -0.82 -3.11 -4.73
N LEU A 134 -0.90 -4.44 -4.60
CA LEU A 134 -1.93 -5.24 -5.27
C LEU A 134 -3.33 -4.78 -4.87
N LEU A 135 -3.60 -4.65 -3.57
CA LEU A 135 -4.90 -4.22 -3.07
C LEU A 135 -5.25 -2.78 -3.46
N LEU A 136 -4.26 -1.89 -3.50
CA LEU A 136 -4.41 -0.52 -4.00
C LEU A 136 -4.85 -0.51 -5.47
N ALA A 137 -4.24 -1.35 -6.31
CA ALA A 137 -4.63 -1.50 -7.72
C ALA A 137 -6.03 -2.12 -7.85
N VAL A 138 -6.35 -3.16 -7.08
CA VAL A 138 -7.67 -3.81 -7.10
C VAL A 138 -8.77 -2.81 -6.70
N GLY A 139 -8.56 -2.03 -5.63
CA GLY A 139 -9.51 -0.99 -5.22
C GLY A 139 -9.71 0.07 -6.31
N GLY A 140 -8.62 0.54 -6.92
CA GLY A 140 -8.68 1.47 -8.06
C GLY A 140 -9.42 0.90 -9.28
N LEU A 141 -9.22 -0.38 -9.60
CA LEU A 141 -9.92 -1.05 -10.70
C LEU A 141 -11.42 -1.22 -10.40
N GLY A 142 -11.80 -1.52 -9.15
CA GLY A 142 -13.20 -1.57 -8.75
C GLY A 142 -13.91 -0.23 -8.98
N SER A 143 -13.27 0.87 -8.58
CA SER A 143 -13.79 2.22 -8.80
C SER A 143 -13.82 2.62 -10.28
N PHE A 144 -12.79 2.25 -11.04
CA PHE A 144 -12.79 2.41 -12.50
C PHE A 144 -13.99 1.70 -13.15
N VAL A 145 -14.28 0.47 -12.75
CA VAL A 145 -15.42 -0.31 -13.27
C VAL A 145 -16.74 0.35 -12.87
N CYS A 146 -16.87 0.84 -11.63
CA CYS A 146 -18.05 1.61 -11.18
C CYS A 146 -18.34 2.81 -12.07
N HIS A 147 -17.33 3.64 -12.34
CA HIS A 147 -17.50 4.85 -13.14
C HIS A 147 -17.61 4.59 -14.66
N SER A 148 -17.09 3.44 -15.11
CA SER A 148 -17.22 3.03 -16.51
C SER A 148 -18.60 2.42 -16.78
N ALA A 149 -19.08 1.55 -15.89
CA ALA A 149 -20.28 0.76 -16.08
C ALA A 149 -21.52 1.38 -15.41
N ILE A 150 -21.41 2.08 -14.28
CA ILE A 150 -22.54 2.67 -13.54
C ILE A 150 -23.70 1.67 -13.35
N THR A 151 -23.36 0.49 -12.84
CA THR A 151 -24.31 -0.58 -12.48
C THR A 151 -24.31 -0.80 -10.98
N TYR A 152 -25.38 -1.39 -10.43
CA TYR A 152 -25.45 -1.72 -9.01
C TYR A 152 -24.27 -2.58 -8.55
N PHE A 153 -23.96 -3.66 -9.27
CA PHE A 153 -22.83 -4.53 -8.97
C PHE A 153 -21.49 -3.77 -8.98
N SER A 154 -21.27 -2.92 -9.99
CA SER A 154 -20.04 -2.14 -10.08
C SER A 154 -19.88 -1.13 -8.93
N ALA A 155 -20.99 -0.56 -8.43
CA ALA A 155 -20.98 0.29 -7.25
C ALA A 155 -20.61 -0.49 -5.97
N GLN A 156 -21.04 -1.76 -5.86
CA GLN A 156 -20.61 -2.62 -4.75
C GLN A 156 -19.13 -2.98 -4.84
N LEU A 157 -18.59 -3.20 -6.04
CA LEU A 157 -17.16 -3.42 -6.24
C LEU A 157 -16.31 -2.21 -5.82
N ASP A 158 -16.75 -1.00 -6.15
CA ASP A 158 -16.10 0.25 -5.72
C ASP A 158 -16.09 0.39 -4.19
N ARG A 159 -17.25 0.19 -3.55
CA ARG A 159 -17.39 0.21 -2.09
C ARG A 159 -16.55 -0.85 -1.38
N ALA A 160 -16.51 -2.08 -1.92
CA ALA A 160 -15.62 -3.14 -1.45
C ALA A 160 -14.13 -2.73 -1.62
N GLY A 161 -13.80 -2.12 -2.76
CA GLY A 161 -12.47 -1.62 -3.07
C GLY A 161 -11.93 -0.62 -2.05
N ILE A 162 -12.79 0.21 -1.44
CA ILE A 162 -12.40 1.15 -0.39
C ILE A 162 -11.76 0.41 0.80
N TRP A 163 -12.31 -0.72 1.23
CA TRP A 163 -11.75 -1.51 2.34
C TRP A 163 -10.42 -2.15 1.97
N MET A 164 -10.29 -2.63 0.74
CA MET A 164 -9.02 -3.15 0.20
C MET A 164 -7.90 -2.09 0.26
N ILE A 165 -8.24 -0.80 0.16
CA ILE A 165 -7.28 0.31 0.27
C ILE A 165 -7.02 0.71 1.72
N LEU A 166 -8.06 0.85 2.53
CA LEU A 166 -7.96 1.44 3.87
C LEU A 166 -7.42 0.48 4.94
N THR A 167 -7.76 -0.81 4.90
CA THR A 167 -7.28 -1.73 5.94
C THR A 167 -5.76 -1.92 5.88
N PRO A 168 -5.09 -2.02 4.72
CA PRO A 168 -3.63 -2.04 4.66
C PRO A 168 -2.99 -0.73 5.12
N VAL A 169 -3.60 0.43 4.82
CA VAL A 169 -3.14 1.75 5.28
C VAL A 169 -3.11 1.83 6.81
N LEU A 170 -4.19 1.38 7.46
CA LEU A 170 -4.24 1.28 8.91
C LEU A 170 -3.21 0.28 9.45
N ALA A 171 -3.11 -0.90 8.82
CA ALA A 171 -2.18 -1.94 9.23
C ALA A 171 -0.72 -1.47 9.17
N MET A 172 -0.31 -0.76 8.11
CA MET A 172 1.04 -0.18 8.02
C MET A 172 1.30 0.86 9.11
N THR A 173 0.29 1.68 9.43
CA THR A 173 0.39 2.68 10.50
C THR A 173 0.53 2.01 11.88
N LEU A 174 -0.22 0.94 12.12
CA LEU A 174 -0.16 0.13 13.35
C LEU A 174 1.17 -0.63 13.46
N LEU A 175 1.73 -1.15 12.37
CA LEU A 175 3.02 -1.85 12.38
C LEU A 175 4.14 -1.00 12.98
N ARG A 176 4.07 0.33 12.86
CA ARG A 176 5.06 1.23 13.46
C ARG A 176 5.11 1.08 14.97
N TRP A 177 3.98 0.78 15.61
CA TRP A 177 3.87 0.58 17.05
C TRP A 177 4.35 -0.79 17.52
N VAL A 178 4.51 -1.74 16.60
CA VAL A 178 5.00 -3.07 16.93
C VAL A 178 6.54 -3.01 17.02
N PRO A 179 7.15 -3.54 18.09
CA PRO A 179 8.60 -3.64 18.17
C PRO A 179 9.10 -4.69 17.18
N MET A 180 10.16 -4.35 16.43
CA MET A 180 10.77 -5.28 15.49
C MET A 180 11.72 -6.24 16.21
N THR A 181 11.46 -7.54 16.13
CA THR A 181 12.30 -8.60 16.73
C THR A 181 13.22 -9.20 15.68
N TYR A 182 14.54 -9.03 15.81
CA TYR A 182 15.52 -9.60 14.89
C TYR A 182 15.69 -11.11 15.17
N GLY A 183 15.39 -11.95 14.17
CA GLY A 183 15.37 -13.43 14.27
C GLY A 183 14.46 -14.08 13.21
N GLU A 184 14.94 -15.14 12.56
CA GLU A 184 14.33 -15.71 11.35
C GLU A 184 12.99 -16.42 11.61
N ALA A 185 12.92 -17.32 12.60
CA ALA A 185 11.74 -18.16 12.84
C ALA A 185 10.54 -17.39 13.43
N LYS A 186 10.77 -16.49 14.40
CA LYS A 186 9.70 -15.74 15.08
C LYS A 186 9.12 -14.62 14.22
N GLY A 187 9.93 -14.04 13.32
CA GLY A 187 9.48 -12.97 12.42
C GLY A 187 8.51 -13.47 11.36
N SER A 188 8.74 -14.68 10.82
CA SER A 188 7.94 -15.21 9.71
C SER A 188 6.46 -15.40 10.09
N CYS A 189 6.15 -16.13 11.17
CA CYS A 189 4.76 -16.39 11.56
C CYS A 189 3.97 -15.10 11.87
N PHE A 190 4.62 -14.12 12.50
CA PHE A 190 4.00 -12.82 12.78
C PHE A 190 3.57 -12.11 11.49
N TYR A 191 4.46 -12.00 10.49
CA TYR A 191 4.13 -11.32 9.24
C TYR A 191 3.04 -12.04 8.45
N HIS A 192 3.06 -13.37 8.41
CA HIS A 192 2.00 -14.13 7.75
C HIS A 192 0.64 -13.90 8.43
N GLY A 193 0.58 -13.99 9.76
CA GLY A 193 -0.65 -13.70 10.51
C GLY A 193 -1.12 -12.26 10.29
N TRP A 194 -0.19 -11.30 10.28
CA TRP A 194 -0.48 -9.89 10.01
C TRP A 194 -1.06 -9.67 8.62
N ILE A 195 -0.46 -10.28 7.58
CA ILE A 195 -0.94 -10.21 6.20
C ILE A 195 -2.32 -10.85 6.10
N VAL A 196 -2.49 -12.07 6.58
CA VAL A 196 -3.77 -12.79 6.52
C VAL A 196 -4.87 -11.96 7.17
N PHE A 197 -4.65 -11.41 8.37
CA PHE A 197 -5.67 -10.62 9.04
C PHE A 197 -5.95 -9.29 8.31
N TRP A 198 -4.93 -8.46 8.09
CA TRP A 198 -5.13 -7.08 7.63
C TRP A 198 -5.31 -6.90 6.12
N TYR A 199 -4.84 -7.85 5.32
CA TYR A 199 -4.84 -7.78 3.85
C TYR A 199 -5.80 -8.78 3.22
N VAL A 200 -6.32 -9.75 3.96
CA VAL A 200 -7.24 -10.76 3.43
C VAL A 200 -8.55 -10.80 4.24
N LEU A 201 -8.50 -11.20 5.51
CA LEU A 201 -9.69 -11.46 6.31
C LEU A 201 -10.49 -10.19 6.61
N LEU A 202 -9.84 -9.14 7.12
CA LEU A 202 -10.52 -7.90 7.47
C LEU A 202 -11.09 -7.17 6.23
N PRO A 203 -10.32 -6.87 5.17
CA PRO A 203 -10.88 -6.21 4.00
C PRO A 203 -11.88 -7.11 3.26
N GLY A 204 -11.64 -8.43 3.21
CA GLY A 204 -12.58 -9.39 2.61
C GLY A 204 -13.91 -9.46 3.37
N GLY A 205 -13.87 -9.50 4.70
CA GLY A 205 -15.07 -9.50 5.54
C GLY A 205 -15.85 -8.19 5.43
N LEU A 206 -15.16 -7.04 5.46
CA LEU A 206 -15.79 -5.73 5.26
C LEU A 206 -16.37 -5.57 3.85
N SER A 207 -15.69 -6.12 2.84
CA SER A 207 -16.17 -6.14 1.45
C SER A 207 -17.35 -7.07 1.24
N ALA A 208 -17.40 -8.20 1.95
CA ALA A 208 -18.49 -9.17 1.85
C ALA A 208 -19.85 -8.55 2.22
N PHE A 209 -19.90 -7.59 3.14
CA PHE A 209 -21.13 -6.82 3.43
C PHE A 209 -21.65 -6.05 2.21
N HIS A 210 -20.78 -5.64 1.28
CA HIS A 210 -21.18 -4.94 0.06
C HIS A 210 -21.48 -5.91 -1.09
N LEU A 211 -20.84 -7.07 -1.12
CA LEU A 211 -20.93 -8.00 -2.25
C LEU A 211 -21.99 -9.09 -2.07
N ILE A 212 -22.19 -9.59 -0.85
CA ILE A 212 -23.08 -10.73 -0.57
C ILE A 212 -24.47 -10.24 -0.13
N ASP A 213 -24.52 -9.21 0.70
CA ASP A 213 -25.76 -8.65 1.27
C ASP A 213 -25.84 -7.14 1.01
N PRO A 214 -25.97 -6.72 -0.25
CA PRO A 214 -25.82 -5.31 -0.63
C PRO A 214 -27.01 -4.44 -0.19
N THR A 215 -28.10 -5.06 0.28
CA THR A 215 -29.26 -4.40 0.92
C THR A 215 -29.07 -4.21 2.43
N ASN A 216 -27.95 -4.67 3.00
CA ASN A 216 -27.65 -4.51 4.41
C ASN A 216 -27.63 -3.02 4.79
N ALA A 217 -28.51 -2.64 5.72
CA ALA A 217 -28.63 -1.27 6.19
C ALA A 217 -27.32 -0.71 6.80
N LEU A 218 -26.39 -1.57 7.22
CA LEU A 218 -25.09 -1.17 7.77
C LEU A 218 -24.02 -0.95 6.71
N ALA A 219 -24.15 -1.47 5.50
CA ALA A 219 -23.09 -1.41 4.48
C ALA A 219 -22.66 0.05 4.20
N THR A 220 -23.63 0.92 3.94
CA THR A 220 -23.38 2.33 3.64
C THR A 220 -22.92 3.14 4.87
N PRO A 221 -23.60 3.06 6.04
CA PRO A 221 -23.10 3.69 7.26
C PRO A 221 -21.68 3.27 7.66
N LEU A 222 -21.32 2.00 7.44
CA LEU A 222 -19.99 1.49 7.76
C LEU A 222 -18.89 2.22 6.97
N LEU A 223 -19.13 2.58 5.70
CA LEU A 223 -18.21 3.42 4.94
C LEU A 223 -18.15 4.84 5.52
N TYR A 224 -19.30 5.48 5.72
CA TYR A 224 -19.35 6.86 6.18
C TYR A 224 -18.76 7.08 7.58
N ILE A 225 -18.85 6.08 8.47
CA ILE A 225 -18.32 6.14 9.83
C ILE A 225 -16.92 5.52 9.89
N GLY A 226 -16.74 4.37 9.26
CA GLY A 226 -15.48 3.62 9.31
C GLY A 226 -14.33 4.34 8.63
N ILE A 227 -14.56 5.04 7.51
CA ILE A 227 -13.52 5.81 6.83
C ILE A 227 -12.96 6.92 7.75
N PRO A 228 -13.78 7.83 8.33
CA PRO A 228 -13.29 8.80 9.31
C PRO A 228 -12.61 8.18 10.52
N ILE A 229 -13.11 7.06 11.05
CA ILE A 229 -12.49 6.36 12.18
C ILE A 229 -11.08 5.88 11.81
N ILE A 230 -10.92 5.24 10.65
CA ILE A 230 -9.61 4.75 10.20
C ILE A 230 -8.64 5.91 9.96
N VAL A 231 -9.09 6.95 9.26
CA VAL A 231 -8.26 8.13 8.95
C VAL A 231 -7.87 8.87 10.23
N GLY A 232 -8.85 9.18 11.10
CA GLY A 232 -8.63 9.81 12.39
C GLY A 232 -7.74 8.97 13.31
N GLY A 233 -7.92 7.64 13.29
CA GLY A 233 -7.06 6.69 13.97
C GLY A 233 -5.62 6.75 13.48
N CYS A 234 -5.38 6.76 12.16
CA CYS A 234 -4.04 6.88 11.59
C CYS A 234 -3.35 8.20 11.98
N ILE A 235 -4.09 9.32 11.93
CA ILE A 235 -3.59 10.65 12.34
C ILE A 235 -3.24 10.64 13.83
N SER A 236 -4.14 10.14 14.67
CA SER A 236 -3.95 10.07 16.12
C SER A 236 -2.75 9.20 16.46
N LEU A 237 -2.62 8.03 15.83
CA LEU A 237 -1.47 7.14 16.00
C LEU A 237 -0.15 7.80 15.55
N ALA A 238 -0.15 8.55 14.45
CA ALA A 238 1.05 9.28 14.02
C ALA A 238 1.43 10.40 15.02
N ALA A 239 0.45 11.16 15.50
CA ALA A 239 0.64 12.27 16.43
C ALA A 239 1.08 11.79 17.82
N VAL A 240 0.38 10.79 18.39
CA VAL A 240 0.74 10.22 19.71
C VAL A 240 2.13 9.63 19.67
N ARG A 241 2.51 8.91 18.60
CA ARG A 241 3.88 8.38 18.46
C ARG A 241 4.92 9.50 18.44
N PHE A 242 4.66 10.60 17.71
CA PHE A 242 5.55 11.76 17.70
C PHE A 242 5.73 12.34 19.11
N CYS A 243 4.63 12.58 19.82
CA CYS A 243 4.65 13.14 21.18
C CYS A 243 5.39 12.21 22.15
N LEU A 244 5.06 10.91 22.17
CA LEU A 244 5.72 9.94 23.05
C LEU A 244 7.22 9.80 22.74
N GLY A 245 7.61 9.89 21.47
CA GLY A 245 9.02 9.89 21.06
C GLY A 245 9.76 11.13 21.57
N LYS A 246 9.14 12.31 21.47
CA LYS A 246 9.72 13.58 21.97
C LYS A 246 9.81 13.64 23.49
N CYS A 247 8.87 13.01 24.19
CA CYS A 247 8.91 12.89 25.65
C CYS A 247 9.83 11.76 26.15
N GLY A 248 10.42 10.96 25.25
CA GLY A 248 11.31 9.86 25.62
C GLY A 248 10.60 8.61 26.18
N TYR A 249 9.26 8.53 26.10
CA TYR A 249 8.50 7.34 26.54
C TYR A 249 8.66 6.16 25.59
N ILE A 250 8.88 6.44 24.30
CA ILE A 250 9.23 5.44 23.29
C ILE A 250 10.51 5.88 22.61
N ARG A 251 11.20 4.90 21.99
CA ARG A 251 12.41 5.16 21.22
C ARG A 251 12.12 6.15 20.09
N GLU A 252 12.90 7.23 20.05
CA GLU A 252 12.77 8.22 18.97
C GLU A 252 13.09 7.57 17.62
N THR A 253 12.23 7.84 16.63
CA THR A 253 12.45 7.41 15.25
C THR A 253 12.74 8.62 14.38
N GLN A 254 13.65 8.44 13.43
CA GLN A 254 13.82 9.41 12.35
C GLN A 254 12.70 9.17 11.34
N SER A 255 11.58 9.86 11.56
CA SER A 255 10.41 9.85 10.69
C SER A 255 10.35 11.13 9.85
N ASN A 256 10.00 11.01 8.57
CA ASN A 256 9.77 12.18 7.73
C ASN A 256 8.32 12.68 7.89
N TYR A 257 8.07 13.46 8.95
CA TYR A 257 6.74 14.00 9.25
C TYR A 257 6.19 14.92 8.16
N LYS A 258 7.01 15.42 7.23
CA LYS A 258 6.52 16.16 6.05
C LYS A 258 5.68 15.26 5.14
N LEU A 259 6.01 13.97 5.04
CA LEU A 259 5.22 13.00 4.27
C LEU A 259 3.90 12.67 4.97
N ALA A 260 3.90 12.57 6.31
CA ALA A 260 2.66 12.43 7.07
C ALA A 260 1.76 13.66 6.89
N ALA A 261 2.32 14.87 7.02
CA ALA A 261 1.57 16.10 6.79
C ALA A 261 1.04 16.18 5.36
N ALA A 262 1.84 15.81 4.35
CA ALA A 262 1.40 15.74 2.96
C ALA A 262 0.22 14.77 2.80
N ALA A 263 0.32 13.56 3.37
CA ALA A 263 -0.76 12.57 3.34
C ALA A 263 -2.06 13.10 3.97
N ILE A 264 -1.96 13.78 5.12
CA ILE A 264 -3.11 14.36 5.83
C ILE A 264 -3.74 15.49 5.01
N VAL A 265 -2.92 16.40 4.47
CA VAL A 265 -3.42 17.53 3.67
C VAL A 265 -4.08 17.02 2.39
N THR A 266 -3.46 16.09 1.65
CA THR A 266 -4.06 15.54 0.44
C THR A 266 -5.33 14.74 0.74
N ALA A 267 -5.37 13.96 1.82
CA ALA A 267 -6.59 13.29 2.25
C ALA A 267 -7.69 14.29 2.60
N GLY A 268 -7.38 15.32 3.39
CA GLY A 268 -8.33 16.35 3.81
C GLY A 268 -8.92 17.12 2.62
N VAL A 269 -8.07 17.62 1.72
CA VAL A 269 -8.54 18.28 0.48
C VAL A 269 -9.32 17.31 -0.40
N GLY A 270 -8.88 16.04 -0.47
CA GLY A 270 -9.63 14.98 -1.12
C GLY A 270 -11.06 14.91 -0.58
N PHE A 271 -11.23 14.75 0.74
CA PHE A 271 -12.56 14.59 1.34
C PHE A 271 -13.49 15.79 1.07
N LEU A 272 -12.93 16.99 0.93
CA LEU A 272 -13.71 18.16 0.50
C LEU A 272 -14.23 18.01 -0.94
N PHE A 273 -13.45 17.36 -1.82
CA PHE A 273 -13.80 17.12 -3.22
C PHE A 273 -14.58 15.83 -3.47
N GLN A 274 -14.74 14.97 -2.46
CA GLN A 274 -15.49 13.71 -2.57
C GLN A 274 -16.96 13.95 -2.92
N VAL A 275 -17.57 15.00 -2.36
CA VAL A 275 -18.99 15.36 -2.54
C VAL A 275 -19.04 16.71 -3.28
N PRO A 276 -19.09 16.70 -4.61
CA PRO A 276 -19.04 17.90 -5.46
C PRO A 276 -20.04 18.99 -5.06
N GLU A 277 -21.21 18.61 -4.56
CA GLU A 277 -22.27 19.53 -4.13
C GLU A 277 -21.81 20.42 -2.96
N ARG A 278 -20.95 19.91 -2.07
CA ARG A 278 -20.44 20.68 -0.91
C ARG A 278 -19.56 21.85 -1.32
N VAL A 279 -19.02 21.81 -2.53
CA VAL A 279 -18.14 22.85 -3.07
C VAL A 279 -18.79 23.62 -4.21
N GLY A 280 -20.10 23.45 -4.45
CA GLY A 280 -20.83 24.12 -5.54
C GLY A 280 -20.39 23.66 -6.93
N ALA A 281 -19.81 22.46 -7.06
CA ALA A 281 -19.34 21.96 -8.35
C ALA A 281 -20.50 21.62 -9.30
N CYS A 282 -21.68 21.30 -8.79
CA CYS A 282 -22.87 21.02 -9.58
C CYS A 282 -23.62 22.27 -10.07
N ASP A 283 -23.23 23.47 -9.63
CA ASP A 283 -23.98 24.69 -9.92
C ASP A 283 -23.95 25.03 -11.43
N ALA A 284 -25.04 25.61 -11.96
CA ALA A 284 -25.18 25.88 -13.40
C ALA A 284 -24.09 26.82 -13.97
N GLY A 285 -23.44 27.63 -13.11
CA GLY A 285 -22.34 28.52 -13.47
C GLY A 285 -20.93 27.96 -13.20
N SER A 286 -20.81 26.74 -12.67
CA SER A 286 -19.51 26.15 -12.38
C SER A 286 -18.74 25.85 -13.67
N GLY A 287 -17.46 26.24 -13.71
CA GLY A 287 -16.59 25.94 -14.84
C GLY A 287 -16.38 24.44 -15.00
N LEU A 288 -16.07 24.00 -16.23
CA LEU A 288 -15.84 22.57 -16.55
C LEU A 288 -14.85 21.90 -15.61
N VAL A 289 -13.76 22.59 -15.26
CA VAL A 289 -12.72 22.12 -14.32
C VAL A 289 -13.31 21.84 -12.93
N TRP A 290 -14.22 22.68 -12.46
CA TRP A 290 -14.83 22.56 -11.14
C TRP A 290 -15.81 21.38 -11.07
N LYS A 291 -16.43 21.01 -12.19
CA LYS A 291 -17.27 19.81 -12.30
C LYS A 291 -16.50 18.49 -12.15
N LEU A 292 -15.16 18.54 -12.20
CA LEU A 292 -14.28 17.36 -12.07
C LEU A 292 -13.77 17.15 -10.64
N THR A 293 -14.40 17.75 -9.63
CA THR A 293 -14.01 17.63 -8.22
C THR A 293 -13.95 16.18 -7.77
N HIS A 294 -14.93 15.35 -8.12
CA HIS A 294 -14.90 13.92 -7.76
C HIS A 294 -13.72 13.17 -8.41
N ALA A 295 -13.32 13.54 -9.63
CA ALA A 295 -12.13 12.99 -10.26
C ALA A 295 -10.84 13.43 -9.53
N TYR A 296 -10.79 14.67 -9.04
CA TYR A 296 -9.69 15.14 -8.20
C TYR A 296 -9.62 14.41 -6.86
N TRP A 297 -10.77 14.02 -6.30
CA TRP A 297 -10.82 13.18 -5.11
C TRP A 297 -10.04 11.87 -5.29
N HIS A 298 -10.24 11.12 -6.38
CA HIS A 298 -9.50 9.88 -6.65
C HIS A 298 -7.99 10.10 -6.67
N ILE A 299 -7.54 11.17 -7.35
CA ILE A 299 -6.11 11.50 -7.47
C ILE A 299 -5.53 11.86 -6.09
N LEU A 300 -6.22 12.72 -5.35
CA LEU A 300 -5.76 13.20 -4.03
C LEU A 300 -5.70 12.08 -2.99
N ILE A 301 -6.66 11.15 -3.01
CA ILE A 301 -6.67 10.01 -2.10
C ILE A 301 -5.61 8.98 -2.49
N SER A 302 -5.42 8.71 -3.77
CA SER A 302 -4.29 7.89 -4.22
C SER A 302 -2.94 8.46 -3.76
N LEU A 303 -2.76 9.79 -3.87
CA LEU A 303 -1.57 10.47 -3.37
C LEU A 303 -1.45 10.38 -1.83
N ALA A 304 -2.55 10.51 -1.10
CA ALA A 304 -2.55 10.36 0.36
C ALA A 304 -2.09 8.96 0.78
N CYS A 305 -2.64 7.93 0.15
CA CYS A 305 -2.23 6.53 0.35
C CYS A 305 -0.74 6.33 0.02
N PHE A 306 -0.27 6.90 -1.09
CA PHE A 306 1.14 6.86 -1.47
C PHE A 306 2.04 7.53 -0.44
N PHE A 307 1.73 8.75 -0.01
CA PHE A 307 2.51 9.48 1.00
C PHE A 307 2.51 8.77 2.36
N ASN A 308 1.38 8.19 2.77
CA ASN A 308 1.32 7.39 3.98
C ASN A 308 2.22 6.15 3.90
N HIS A 309 2.21 5.43 2.77
CA HIS A 309 3.14 4.32 2.53
C HIS A 309 4.59 4.79 2.65
N ARG A 310 4.96 5.90 2.00
CA ARG A 310 6.34 6.43 2.08
C ARG A 310 6.73 6.84 3.49
N PHE A 311 5.82 7.47 4.22
CA PHE A 311 6.03 7.82 5.61
C PHE A 311 6.33 6.60 6.47
N CYS A 312 5.56 5.52 6.32
CA CYS A 312 5.79 4.27 7.05
C CYS A 312 7.06 3.53 6.59
N PHE A 313 7.32 3.51 5.27
CA PHE A 313 8.43 2.75 4.68
C PHE A 313 9.81 3.35 4.99
N PHE A 314 9.90 4.68 5.05
CA PHE A 314 11.16 5.39 5.30
C PHE A 314 11.39 5.77 6.76
N GLU A 315 10.52 5.37 7.69
CA GLU A 315 10.79 5.51 9.12
C GLU A 315 12.03 4.69 9.49
N ARG A 316 13.00 5.34 10.17
CA ARG A 316 14.19 4.66 10.69
C ARG A 316 14.15 4.65 12.21
N LEU A 317 14.33 3.47 12.80
CA LEU A 317 14.60 3.38 14.23
C LEU A 317 15.97 4.00 14.49
N TYR A 318 16.08 4.89 15.47
CA TYR A 318 17.39 5.39 15.89
C TYR A 318 18.16 4.25 16.53
N VAL A 319 19.05 3.58 15.81
CA VAL A 319 20.03 2.65 16.39
C VAL A 319 21.10 3.50 17.04
N PRO A 320 21.16 3.63 18.39
CA PRO A 320 22.33 4.23 19.00
C PRO A 320 23.51 3.39 18.54
N ASP A 321 24.56 4.05 18.04
CA ASP A 321 25.76 3.38 17.52
C ASP A 321 26.21 2.31 18.52
N PHE A 322 25.98 1.04 18.18
CA PHE A 322 26.56 -0.09 18.90
C PHE A 322 28.08 -0.19 18.67
N GLY A 323 28.68 0.82 18.03
CA GLY A 323 30.00 0.76 17.42
C GLY A 323 31.12 1.52 18.12
N GLU A 324 30.94 2.10 19.31
CA GLU A 324 32.04 2.82 19.97
C GLU A 324 32.29 2.49 21.45
N LYS A 325 31.49 1.60 22.06
CA LYS A 325 31.70 1.16 23.46
C LYS A 325 31.86 -0.34 23.66
N ALA A 326 31.74 -1.16 22.61
CA ALA A 326 32.30 -2.50 22.66
C ALA A 326 33.79 -2.37 22.39
N GLY A 327 34.56 -2.08 23.44
CA GLY A 327 36.02 -2.05 23.43
C GLY A 327 36.59 -3.42 23.07
N ILE A 328 36.55 -3.76 21.79
CA ILE A 328 37.47 -4.71 21.22
C ILE A 328 38.78 -3.94 21.14
N ASN A 329 39.58 -4.07 22.20
CA ASN A 329 40.98 -3.69 22.22
C ASN A 329 41.65 -4.39 21.03
N ALA A 330 41.73 -3.69 19.90
CA ALA A 330 42.54 -4.09 18.76
C ALA A 330 44.05 -3.86 19.03
N SER A 331 44.43 -3.59 20.28
CA SER A 331 45.84 -3.48 20.72
C SER A 331 46.46 -4.81 21.15
N ASP A 332 45.69 -5.90 21.29
CA ASP A 332 46.24 -7.19 21.77
C ASP A 332 46.48 -8.21 20.62
N ARG A 333 46.73 -7.74 19.38
CA ARG A 333 46.98 -8.62 18.23
C ARG A 333 48.34 -8.46 17.53
N ASP A 334 49.27 -7.73 18.12
CA ASP A 334 50.63 -7.53 17.56
C ASP A 334 51.77 -8.15 18.37
N SER A 335 51.51 -9.12 19.26
CA SER A 335 52.57 -9.88 19.92
C SER A 335 52.25 -11.37 19.91
N ASP A 336 52.57 -12.04 18.81
CA ASP A 336 53.03 -13.45 18.77
C ASP A 336 53.52 -13.73 17.34
N GLN A 337 54.59 -13.03 16.97
CA GLN A 337 55.58 -13.56 16.03
C GLN A 337 56.60 -14.37 16.85
N ASP A 338 57.09 -15.44 16.22
CA ASP A 338 58.14 -16.37 16.65
C ASP A 338 57.70 -17.55 17.53
N SER A 339 57.39 -18.68 16.88
CA SER A 339 58.31 -19.82 16.92
C SER A 339 57.86 -20.97 16.01
N ASP A 340 58.83 -21.43 15.22
CA ASP A 340 59.06 -22.80 14.77
C ASP A 340 58.24 -23.43 13.63
N ASN A 341 58.89 -23.37 12.47
CA ASN A 341 59.23 -24.55 11.66
C ASN A 341 59.30 -25.87 12.46
N SER A 342 58.45 -26.84 12.11
CA SER A 342 58.93 -28.17 11.76
C SER A 342 57.84 -29.00 11.10
N LEU A 343 58.25 -29.68 10.01
CA LEU A 343 57.91 -31.06 9.60
C LEU A 343 56.62 -31.65 10.22
N GLU A 344 55.71 -32.29 9.51
CA GLU A 344 55.98 -33.41 8.61
C GLU A 344 54.64 -33.95 8.06
N MET A 345 54.74 -34.57 6.89
CA MET A 345 53.84 -35.59 6.34
C MET A 345 52.75 -36.18 7.25
N ARG A 346 51.50 -36.13 6.76
CA ARG A 346 50.68 -37.36 6.61
C ARG A 346 49.50 -37.14 5.66
N LYS A 347 49.70 -37.57 4.41
CA LYS A 347 48.67 -38.29 3.65
C LYS A 347 48.56 -39.69 4.25
N VAL A 348 47.40 -40.12 4.71
CA VAL A 348 46.87 -41.51 4.63
C VAL A 348 45.36 -41.42 4.85
N ASP A 349 44.61 -41.77 3.80
CA ASP A 349 43.43 -42.63 3.75
C ASP A 349 42.57 -42.82 5.02
N MET A 350 41.27 -42.54 4.89
CA MET A 350 40.23 -43.53 5.22
C MET A 350 38.90 -43.08 4.60
N GLU A 351 38.57 -43.74 3.49
CA GLU A 351 37.21 -44.06 3.11
C GLU A 351 36.56 -44.97 4.18
N GLU A 352 35.23 -44.96 4.18
CA GLU A 352 34.34 -46.04 4.61
C GLU A 352 33.98 -46.25 6.10
N GLU A 353 32.72 -46.68 6.26
CA GLU A 353 32.05 -47.21 7.46
C GLU A 353 31.60 -46.23 8.57
N ASN A 354 30.36 -45.74 8.47
CA ASN A 354 29.23 -46.50 9.02
C ASN A 354 27.88 -45.82 8.76
N SER A 355 27.10 -46.51 7.91
CA SER A 355 25.64 -46.51 7.95
C SER A 355 25.14 -47.08 9.29
N ALA A 356 23.93 -46.66 9.64
CA ALA A 356 22.99 -47.24 10.61
C ALA A 356 22.90 -46.58 11.99
N ALA A 357 21.84 -45.78 12.19
CA ALA A 357 20.79 -46.12 13.15
C ALA A 357 19.66 -45.09 13.08
N LEU A 358 18.54 -45.50 12.47
CA LEU A 358 17.22 -45.02 12.86
C LEU A 358 17.03 -45.26 14.36
N SER A 359 16.55 -44.26 15.09
CA SER A 359 15.76 -44.49 16.30
C SER A 359 14.80 -43.33 16.52
N VAL A 360 13.55 -43.64 16.19
CA VAL A 360 12.31 -42.94 16.50
C VAL A 360 12.23 -42.68 18.01
N LYS A 361 11.95 -41.44 18.42
CA LYS A 361 11.41 -41.17 19.75
C LYS A 361 10.12 -40.35 19.69
N ASN A 362 9.07 -41.06 20.08
CA ASN A 362 7.73 -40.68 20.50
C ASN A 362 7.57 -39.21 20.94
N ILE A 363 6.59 -38.54 20.34
CA ILE A 363 5.90 -37.40 20.94
C ILE A 363 4.66 -37.98 21.61
N ASP A 364 4.67 -38.01 22.94
CA ASP A 364 3.50 -38.29 23.74
C ASP A 364 2.54 -37.09 23.70
N VAL A 365 1.29 -37.43 23.40
CA VAL A 365 0.11 -36.59 23.54
C VAL A 365 -0.19 -36.44 25.03
N ILE A 366 -0.36 -35.20 25.50
CA ILE A 366 -1.05 -34.91 26.75
C ILE A 366 -2.31 -34.09 26.40
N ILE A 367 -3.40 -34.57 27.01
CA ILE A 367 -4.83 -34.27 26.87
C ILE A 367 -5.15 -32.78 26.78
#